data_AF-A0AA46ACM2-F1
#
_entry.id   AF-A0AA46ACM2-F1
#
_cell.length_a   1.000
_cell.length_b   1.000
_cell.length_c   1.000
_cell.angle_alpha   90.00
_cell.angle_beta   90.00
_cell.angle_gamma   90.00
#
_symmetry.space_group_name_H-M   'P 1'
#
loop_
_entity.id
_entity.type
_entity.pdbx_description
1 polymer ?
#
loop_
_entity_poly.entity_id
_entity_poly.type
_entity_poly.pdbx_seq_one_letter_code
_entity_poly.pdbx_strand_id
1 'polypeptide(L)'
;MTSQRYVKALKEAGIKQERTGYNNPDADAYIERWFRTLKEDTVWLQEYGSFLEAKQNIDHYIAFYNDERPHSALGYLSPREFRQSVTSNVA
;
A
#
# COMPACT_ATOMS: atom_id res chain seq x y z
N MET A 1 -9.76 14.62 1.31
CA MET A 1 -10.14 14.87 -0.10
C MET A 1 -11.62 15.21 -0.21
N THR A 2 -11.95 16.32 -0.87
CA THR A 2 -13.32 16.89 -0.98
C THR A 2 -13.87 16.87 -2.41
N SER A 3 -13.19 16.22 -3.36
CA SER A 3 -13.65 16.15 -4.76
C SER A 3 -14.99 15.43 -4.89
N GLN A 4 -16.00 16.11 -5.44
CA GLN A 4 -17.33 15.55 -5.64
C GLN A 4 -17.31 14.32 -6.57
N ARG A 5 -16.49 14.35 -7.62
CA ARG A 5 -16.34 13.22 -8.56
C ARG A 5 -15.84 11.96 -7.84
N TYR A 6 -14.90 12.13 -6.93
CA TYR A 6 -14.34 11.03 -6.14
C TYR A 6 -15.37 10.46 -5.15
N VAL A 7 -16.06 11.33 -4.41
CA VAL A 7 -17.11 10.90 -3.46
C VAL A 7 -18.24 10.14 -4.17
N LYS A 8 -18.66 10.62 -5.34
CA LYS A 8 -19.67 9.93 -6.16
C LYS A 8 -19.21 8.53 -6.57
N ALA A 9 -17.98 8.39 -7.06
CA ALA A 9 -17.43 7.10 -7.47
C ALA A 9 -17.35 6.09 -6.31
N LEU A 10 -16.95 6.53 -5.11
CA LEU A 10 -16.96 5.66 -3.93
C LEU A 10 -18.36 5.20 -3.55
N LYS A 11 -19.34 6.12 -3.60
CA LYS A 11 -20.75 5.79 -3.32
C LYS A 11 -21.30 4.78 -4.31
N GLU A 12 -21.01 4.94 -5.60
CA GLU A 12 -21.42 4.00 -6.66
C GLU A 12 -20.76 2.62 -6.48
N ALA A 13 -19.53 2.58 -5.99
CA ALA A 13 -18.82 1.33 -5.68
C ALA A 13 -19.23 0.70 -4.32
N GLY A 14 -20.13 1.32 -3.55
CA GLY A 14 -20.52 0.86 -2.21
C GLY A 14 -19.42 0.97 -1.16
N ILE A 15 -18.39 1.79 -1.41
CA ILE A 15 -17.23 1.96 -0.53
C ILE A 15 -17.50 3.09 0.46
N LYS A 16 -17.43 2.78 1.76
CA LYS A 16 -17.50 3.80 2.82
C LYS A 16 -16.16 4.55 2.90
N GLN A 17 -16.20 5.86 2.70
CA GLN A 17 -15.02 6.71 2.86
C GLN A 17 -14.79 7.02 4.34
N GLU A 18 -13.66 6.60 4.88
CA GLU A 18 -13.15 7.03 6.18
C GLU A 18 -12.13 8.16 5.99
N ARG A 19 -12.01 9.05 6.98
CA ARG A 19 -10.99 10.10 7.01
C ARG A 19 -10.22 10.00 8.32
N THR A 20 -8.91 10.18 8.25
CA THR A 20 -8.08 10.34 9.44
C THR A 20 -8.60 11.50 10.28
N GLY A 21 -8.86 11.22 11.56
CA GLY A 21 -9.31 12.22 12.51
C GLY A 21 -8.25 13.28 12.77
N TYR A 22 -8.67 14.44 13.28
CA TYR A 22 -7.72 15.46 13.73
C TYR A 22 -6.85 14.89 14.86
N ASN A 23 -5.53 15.06 14.74
CA ASN A 23 -4.54 14.62 15.74
C ASN A 23 -4.53 13.09 16.00
N ASN A 24 -4.72 12.28 14.96
CA ASN A 24 -4.66 10.82 15.04
C ASN A 24 -3.54 10.26 14.11
N PRO A 25 -2.26 10.34 14.53
CA PRO A 25 -1.14 9.85 13.72
C PRO A 25 -1.16 8.33 13.52
N ASP A 26 -1.71 7.58 14.47
CA ASP A 26 -1.74 6.11 14.41
C ASP A 26 -2.61 5.59 13.26
N ALA A 27 -3.61 6.36 12.84
CA ALA A 27 -4.48 5.99 11.73
C ALA A 27 -3.74 5.87 10.38
N ASP A 28 -2.69 6.67 10.18
CA ASP A 28 -1.89 6.68 8.94
C ASP A 28 -0.50 6.03 9.11
N ALA A 29 -0.12 5.63 10.33
CA ALA A 29 1.21 5.09 10.65
C ALA A 29 1.62 3.90 9.76
N TYR A 30 0.67 3.02 9.40
CA TYR A 30 0.95 1.85 8.55
C TYR A 30 1.34 2.27 7.12
N ILE A 31 0.59 3.20 6.51
CA ILE A 31 0.86 3.65 5.15
C ILE A 31 2.12 4.53 5.11
N GLU A 32 2.36 5.33 6.15
CA GLU A 32 3.61 6.08 6.30
C GLU A 32 4.82 5.16 6.38
N ARG A 33 4.73 4.08 7.18
CA ARG A 33 5.81 3.09 7.27
C ARG A 33 6.06 2.43 5.91
N TRP A 34 4.99 2.08 5.18
CA TRP A 34 5.11 1.51 3.85
C TRP A 34 5.83 2.45 2.87
N PHE A 35 5.40 3.72 2.82
CA PHE A 35 6.02 4.73 1.95
C PHE A 35 7.48 4.97 2.28
N ARG A 36 7.84 4.95 3.56
CA ARG A 36 9.24 5.09 3.97
C ARG A 36 10.08 3.94 3.42
N THR A 37 9.61 2.69 3.56
CA THR A 37 10.33 1.52 3.04
C THR A 37 10.45 1.55 1.52
N LEU A 38 9.40 1.92 0.77
CA LEU A 38 9.50 2.13 -0.68
C LEU A 38 10.58 3.15 -1.05
N LYS A 39 10.66 4.26 -0.29
CA LYS A 39 11.63 5.31 -0.57
C LYS A 39 13.05 4.86 -0.28
N GLU A 40 13.28 4.27 0.89
CA GLU A 40 14.57 3.74 1.34
C GLU A 40 15.09 2.63 0.40
N ASP A 41 14.23 1.69 0.02
CA ASP A 41 14.63 0.50 -0.73
C ASP A 41 14.73 0.74 -2.25
N THR A 42 14.16 1.83 -2.78
CA THR A 42 14.03 2.01 -4.23
C THR A 42 14.16 3.46 -4.67
N VAL A 43 13.25 4.35 -4.25
CA VAL A 43 13.17 5.71 -4.83
C VAL A 43 14.45 6.52 -4.59
N TRP A 44 15.10 6.37 -3.45
CA TRP A 44 16.33 7.12 -3.13
C TRP A 44 17.59 6.50 -3.74
N LEU A 45 17.52 5.27 -4.23
CA LEU A 45 18.66 4.54 -4.77
C LEU A 45 18.80 4.67 -6.28
N GLN A 46 17.85 5.33 -6.94
CA GLN A 46 17.75 5.35 -8.39
C GLN A 46 17.50 6.76 -8.92
N GLU A 47 18.15 7.09 -10.03
CA GLU A 47 17.78 8.23 -10.85
C GLU A 47 16.86 7.75 -11.97
N TYR A 48 15.72 8.41 -12.15
CA TYR A 48 14.76 8.08 -13.19
C TYR A 48 14.91 9.04 -14.35
N GLY A 49 15.17 8.51 -15.54
CA GLY A 49 15.24 9.29 -16.78
C GLY A 49 13.87 9.66 -17.35
N SER A 50 12.80 9.01 -16.91
CA SER A 50 11.43 9.34 -17.31
C SER A 50 10.39 8.97 -16.26
N PHE A 51 9.20 9.58 -16.37
CA PHE A 51 8.05 9.19 -15.56
C PHE A 51 7.63 7.73 -15.78
N LEU A 52 7.72 7.24 -17.03
CA LEU A 52 7.36 5.86 -17.36
C LEU A 52 8.27 4.86 -16.66
N GLU A 53 9.58 5.14 -16.65
CA GLU A 53 10.57 4.33 -15.96
C GLU A 53 10.32 4.32 -14.44
N ALA A 54 10.11 5.49 -13.83
CA ALA A 54 9.76 5.60 -12.41
C ALA A 54 8.50 4.78 -12.08
N LYS A 55 7.48 4.86 -12.93
CA LYS A 55 6.24 4.09 -12.76
C LYS A 55 6.49 2.59 -12.83
N GLN A 56 7.21 2.10 -13.84
CA GLN A 56 7.50 0.67 -14.00
C GLN A 56 8.28 0.12 -12.82
N ASN A 57 9.26 0.90 -12.35
CA ASN A 57 10.07 0.52 -11.22
C ASN A 57 9.25 0.44 -9.91
N ILE A 58 8.39 1.43 -9.66
CA ILE A 58 7.46 1.40 -8.51
C ILE A 58 6.46 0.24 -8.64
N ASP A 59 5.94 -0.04 -9.83
CA ASP A 59 5.04 -1.18 -10.06
C ASP A 59 5.75 -2.52 -9.74
N HIS A 60 7.01 -2.68 -10.17
CA HIS A 60 7.82 -3.86 -9.83
C HIS A 60 8.06 -3.97 -8.33
N TYR A 61 8.39 -2.87 -7.66
CA TYR A 61 8.57 -2.86 -6.21
C TYR A 61 7.28 -3.25 -5.48
N ILE A 62 6.12 -2.76 -5.92
CA ILE A 62 4.81 -3.12 -5.34
C ILE A 62 4.54 -4.62 -5.50
N ALA A 63 4.86 -5.21 -6.65
CA ALA A 63 4.72 -6.64 -6.87
C ALA A 63 5.62 -7.43 -5.91
N PHE A 64 6.92 -7.10 -5.87
CA PHE A 64 7.88 -7.69 -4.93
C PHE A 64 7.42 -7.58 -3.47
N TYR A 65 6.97 -6.39 -3.05
CA TYR A 65 6.50 -6.15 -1.68
C TYR A 65 5.32 -7.05 -1.30
N ASN A 66 4.36 -7.26 -2.21
CA ASN A 66 3.16 -8.02 -1.91
C ASN A 66 3.33 -9.53 -2.07
N ASP A 67 4.18 -9.96 -3.00
CA ASP A 67 4.24 -11.35 -3.44
C ASP A 67 5.45 -12.09 -2.85
N GLU A 68 6.56 -11.41 -2.61
CA GLU A 68 7.84 -12.04 -2.28
C GLU A 68 8.44 -11.58 -0.94
N ARG A 69 8.25 -10.32 -0.54
CA ARG A 69 8.91 -9.74 0.63
C ARG A 69 8.39 -10.36 1.94
N PRO A 70 9.21 -11.03 2.76
CA PRO A 70 8.77 -11.55 4.04
C PRO A 70 8.64 -10.44 5.09
N HIS A 71 7.61 -10.51 5.92
CA HIS A 71 7.37 -9.58 7.02
C HIS A 71 7.39 -10.28 8.37
N SER A 72 8.25 -9.85 9.29
CA SER A 72 8.34 -10.43 10.64
C SER A 72 7.00 -10.36 11.39
N ALA A 73 6.25 -9.26 11.23
CA ALA A 73 4.90 -9.10 11.79
C ALA A 73 3.88 -10.10 11.24
N LEU A 74 4.15 -10.70 10.08
CA LEU A 74 3.29 -11.69 9.40
C LEU A 74 3.85 -13.11 9.54
N GLY A 75 4.76 -13.37 10.49
CA GLY A 75 5.39 -14.68 10.64
C GLY A 75 6.33 -15.04 9.49
N TYR A 76 6.98 -14.03 8.90
CA TYR A 76 7.84 -14.14 7.72
C TYR A 76 7.14 -14.56 6.43
N LEU A 77 5.81 -14.43 6.37
CA LEU A 77 5.04 -14.55 5.14
C LEU A 77 5.06 -13.23 4.35
N SER A 78 4.87 -13.33 3.03
CA SER A 78 4.52 -12.18 2.20
C SER A 78 3.09 -11.70 2.47
N PRO A 79 2.74 -10.44 2.16
CA PRO A 79 1.39 -9.93 2.35
C PRO A 79 0.32 -10.78 1.63
N ARG A 80 0.64 -11.32 0.45
CA ARG A 80 -0.26 -12.22 -0.28
C ARG A 80 -0.44 -13.55 0.44
N GLU A 81 0.65 -14.18 0.85
CA GLU A 81 0.62 -15.46 1.57
C GLU A 81 -0.14 -15.33 2.90
N PHE A 82 0.12 -14.26 3.66
CA PHE A 82 -0.61 -13.98 4.89
C PHE A 82 -2.11 -13.78 4.64
N ARG A 83 -2.48 -13.04 3.59
CA ARG A 83 -3.89 -12.86 3.23
C ARG A 83 -4.56 -14.19 2.87
N GLN A 84 -3.87 -15.05 2.13
CA GLN A 84 -4.36 -16.38 1.78
C GLN A 84 -4.55 -17.24 3.03
N SER A 85 -3.56 -17.28 3.94
CA SER A 85 -3.65 -18.08 5.17
C SER A 85 -4.78 -17.63 6.09
N VAL A 86 -5.03 -16.33 6.21
CA VAL A 86 -6.15 -15.78 6.99
C VAL A 86 -7.49 -16.10 6.32
N THR A 87 -7.58 -15.98 5.00
CA THR A 87 -8.85 -16.24 4.27
C THR A 87 -9.22 -17.73 4.34
N SER A 88 -8.24 -18.63 4.23
CA SER A 88 -8.45 -20.07 4.35
C SER A 88 -8.85 -20.53 5.76
N ASN A 89 -8.50 -19.78 6.80
CA ASN A 89 -8.91 -20.05 8.19
C ASN A 89 -10.31 -19.52 8.54
N VAL A 90 -10.95 -18.76 7.65
CA VAL A 90 -12.28 -18.16 7.87
C VAL A 90 -13.36 -18.86 7.03
N ALA A 91 -13.00 -19.91 6.28
CA ALA A 91 -13.91 -20.81 5.58
C ALA A 91 -14.15 -22.09 6.38
#